data_AF-A0A8H2RPD3-F1
#
_entry.id   AF-A0A8H2RPD3-F1
#
_cell.length_a   1.000
_cell.length_b   1.000
_cell.length_c   1.000
_cell.angle_alpha   90.00
_cell.angle_beta   90.00
_cell.angle_gamma   90.00
#
_symmetry.space_group_name_H-M   'P 1'
#
loop_
_entity.id
_entity.type
_entity.pdbx_description
1 polymer ?
#
loop_
_entity_poly.entity_id
_entity_poly.type
_entity_poly.pdbx_seq_one_letter_code
_entity_poly.pdbx_strand_id
1 'polypeptide(L)'
;MLIDIPESSDFYTSAENLINGAWNSLTKLLENHEVFEDLGSEQKAIAQYWIYAKPELTSALAMVQHAVEFFLKAKILSISPYLLISLDPRSLPRKSESIDISFSEFRTLDAQDLLKIYNTFSSDRMPDKFKQWFNDMRAMRNKFMHTVDKTLSVEPASLARSILECHEYLVGRNCWIKSRISYLNRSPEHGVGIGVDQENEDDSFIHLAIHRELSLIINRLSPSETKRFFKYDKRLPAASCPACYKAFSRNEFFDVKWTDHYVNTLQSKSDSNGEVECFVCGHMADISEAPCKNCDGFIIDKSTRECSICAICLE
;
A
#
# COMPACT_ATOMS: atom_id res chain seq x y z
N MET A 1 -21.03 -33.87 -7.23
CA MET A 1 -20.26 -33.25 -6.13
C MET A 1 -19.74 -31.89 -6.58
N LEU A 2 -19.55 -30.94 -5.68
CA LEU A 2 -18.89 -29.68 -6.00
C LEU A 2 -17.37 -29.88 -5.95
N ILE A 3 -16.66 -29.55 -7.03
CA ILE A 3 -15.20 -29.68 -7.15
C ILE A 3 -14.55 -28.32 -7.47
N ASP A 4 -13.21 -28.25 -7.42
CA ASP A 4 -12.42 -27.03 -7.66
C ASP A 4 -12.84 -25.83 -6.79
N ILE A 5 -13.11 -26.09 -5.51
CA ILE A 5 -13.51 -25.04 -4.57
C ILE A 5 -12.29 -24.14 -4.31
N PRO A 6 -12.39 -22.81 -4.56
CA PRO A 6 -11.27 -21.90 -4.32
C PRO A 6 -10.97 -21.79 -2.83
N GLU A 7 -9.69 -21.58 -2.53
CA GLU A 7 -9.26 -21.25 -1.18
C GLU A 7 -9.39 -19.75 -0.91
N SER A 8 -9.48 -19.38 0.36
CA SER A 8 -9.43 -17.96 0.77
C SER A 8 -8.15 -17.27 0.29
N SER A 9 -7.04 -18.01 0.21
CA SER A 9 -5.72 -17.53 -0.24
C SER A 9 -5.71 -17.08 -1.70
N ASP A 10 -6.50 -17.71 -2.58
CA ASP A 10 -6.58 -17.40 -4.00
C ASP A 10 -7.12 -15.99 -4.24
N PHE A 11 -8.25 -15.67 -3.59
CA PHE A 11 -8.86 -14.35 -3.66
C PHE A 11 -8.04 -13.30 -2.92
N TYR A 12 -7.45 -13.66 -1.77
CA TYR A 12 -6.62 -12.75 -1.00
C TYR A 12 -5.38 -12.31 -1.80
N THR A 13 -4.67 -13.26 -2.42
CA THR A 13 -3.49 -12.97 -3.24
C THR A 13 -3.84 -12.11 -4.45
N SER A 14 -4.97 -12.40 -5.10
CA SER A 14 -5.46 -11.60 -6.22
C SER A 14 -5.83 -10.18 -5.78
N ALA A 15 -6.42 -10.00 -4.60
CA ALA A 15 -6.72 -8.68 -4.03
C ALA A 15 -5.45 -7.88 -3.69
N GLU A 16 -4.45 -8.53 -3.09
CA GLU A 16 -3.13 -7.95 -2.81
C GLU A 16 -2.43 -7.51 -4.12
N ASN A 17 -2.52 -8.29 -5.19
CA ASN A 17 -1.95 -7.91 -6.48
C ASN A 17 -2.65 -6.69 -7.09
N LEU A 18 -3.98 -6.63 -7.01
CA LEU A 18 -4.76 -5.50 -7.51
C LEU A 18 -4.46 -4.19 -6.74
N ILE A 19 -4.41 -4.25 -5.41
CA ILE A 19 -4.14 -3.05 -4.61
C ILE A 19 -2.70 -2.55 -4.78
N ASN A 20 -1.73 -3.47 -4.88
CA ASN A 20 -0.35 -3.10 -5.18
C ASN A 20 -0.18 -2.59 -6.62
N GLY A 21 -0.92 -3.14 -7.59
CA GLY A 21 -0.92 -2.60 -8.95
C GLY A 21 -1.49 -1.17 -9.02
N ALA A 22 -2.56 -0.88 -8.26
CA ALA A 22 -3.07 0.49 -8.12
C ALA A 22 -2.03 1.44 -7.52
N TRP A 23 -1.29 0.96 -6.50
CA TRP A 23 -0.20 1.71 -5.89
C TRP A 23 0.94 1.97 -6.87
N ASN A 24 1.38 0.96 -7.63
CA ASN A 24 2.42 1.11 -8.67
C ASN A 24 2.04 2.18 -9.70
N SER A 25 0.81 2.14 -10.22
CA SER A 25 0.33 3.16 -11.16
C SER A 25 0.33 4.55 -10.53
N LEU A 26 -0.12 4.68 -9.29
CA LEU A 26 -0.09 5.95 -8.58
C LEU A 26 1.34 6.46 -8.40
N THR A 27 2.25 5.67 -7.82
CA THR A 27 3.62 6.12 -7.52
C THR A 27 4.39 6.44 -8.79
N LYS A 28 4.25 5.64 -9.86
CA LYS A 28 4.82 5.93 -11.18
C LYS A 28 4.36 7.28 -11.73
N LEU A 29 3.07 7.62 -11.59
CA LEU A 29 2.57 8.92 -12.04
C LEU A 29 3.15 10.06 -11.18
N LEU A 30 3.27 9.86 -9.87
CA LEU A 30 3.86 10.86 -8.99
C LEU A 30 5.36 11.07 -9.26
N GLU A 31 6.11 10.00 -9.52
CA GLU A 31 7.53 10.07 -9.89
C GLU A 31 7.73 10.82 -11.21
N ASN A 32 6.91 10.50 -12.22
CA ASN A 32 6.96 11.22 -13.50
C ASN A 32 6.60 12.70 -13.33
N HIS A 33 5.67 13.03 -12.43
CA HIS A 33 5.32 14.41 -12.11
C HIS A 33 6.49 15.18 -11.49
N GLU A 34 7.22 14.58 -10.54
CA GLU A 34 8.39 15.22 -9.93
C GLU A 34 9.42 15.65 -10.98
N VAL A 35 9.63 14.84 -12.03
CA VAL A 35 10.52 15.23 -13.14
C VAL A 35 10.09 16.53 -13.81
N PHE A 36 8.77 16.77 -13.98
CA PHE A 36 8.30 18.04 -14.54
C PHE A 36 8.57 19.21 -13.59
N GLU A 37 8.43 18.99 -12.27
CA GLU A 37 8.70 19.99 -11.24
C GLU A 37 10.19 20.33 -11.18
N ASP A 38 11.06 19.31 -11.19
CA ASP A 38 12.52 19.45 -11.13
C ASP A 38 13.08 20.18 -12.36
N LEU A 39 12.48 19.96 -13.52
CA LEU A 39 12.84 20.66 -14.76
C LEU A 39 12.28 22.09 -14.81
N GLY A 40 11.52 22.54 -13.82
CA GLY A 40 10.89 23.86 -13.80
C GLY A 40 9.87 24.06 -14.92
N SER A 41 9.15 22.99 -15.29
CA SER A 41 8.21 23.01 -16.42
C SER A 41 7.08 24.01 -16.20
N GLU A 42 6.59 24.62 -17.29
CA GLU A 42 5.46 25.55 -17.22
C GLU A 42 4.18 24.89 -16.66
N GLN A 43 3.37 25.66 -15.92
CA GLN A 43 2.11 25.17 -15.34
C GLN A 43 1.16 24.53 -16.35
N LYS A 44 1.21 24.99 -17.61
CA LYS A 44 0.41 24.41 -18.71
C LYS A 44 0.84 22.98 -19.04
N ALA A 45 2.14 22.70 -19.03
CA ALA A 45 2.66 21.36 -19.28
C ALA A 45 2.29 20.41 -18.13
N ILE A 46 2.39 20.87 -16.88
CA ILE A 46 1.96 20.12 -15.69
C ILE A 46 0.46 19.80 -15.74
N ALA A 47 -0.37 20.78 -16.09
CA ALA A 47 -1.81 20.57 -16.24
C ALA A 47 -2.12 19.55 -17.36
N GLN A 48 -1.39 19.62 -18.47
CA GLN A 48 -1.54 18.69 -19.59
C GLN A 48 -1.14 17.26 -19.21
N TYR A 49 -0.08 17.10 -18.41
CA TYR A 49 0.33 15.82 -17.85
C TYR A 49 -0.81 15.16 -17.06
N TRP A 50 -1.45 15.88 -16.14
CA TRP A 50 -2.54 15.34 -15.34
C TRP A 50 -3.80 15.01 -16.17
N ILE A 51 -4.07 15.77 -17.24
CA ILE A 51 -5.12 15.41 -18.20
C ILE A 51 -4.84 14.05 -18.84
N TYR A 52 -3.60 13.77 -19.20
CA TYR A 52 -3.20 12.48 -19.80
C TYR A 52 -3.07 11.35 -18.78
N ALA A 53 -2.77 11.65 -17.51
CA ALA A 53 -2.71 10.67 -16.42
C ALA A 53 -4.10 10.20 -15.95
N LYS A 54 -5.17 10.96 -16.24
CA LYS A 54 -6.54 10.68 -15.76
C LYS A 54 -7.05 9.26 -16.06
N PRO A 55 -6.86 8.67 -17.26
CA PRO A 55 -7.29 7.31 -17.53
C PRO A 55 -6.57 6.28 -16.64
N GLU A 56 -5.27 6.46 -16.40
CA GLU A 56 -4.48 5.56 -15.55
C GLU A 56 -4.92 5.66 -14.08
N LEU A 57 -5.17 6.86 -13.57
CA LEU A 57 -5.73 7.05 -12.21
C LEU A 57 -7.13 6.42 -12.06
N THR A 58 -7.95 6.51 -13.10
CA THR A 58 -9.29 5.89 -13.11
C THR A 58 -9.20 4.37 -13.13
N SER A 59 -8.27 3.82 -13.91
CA SER A 59 -7.99 2.38 -13.96
C SER A 59 -7.48 1.87 -12.61
N ALA A 60 -6.54 2.58 -11.99
CA ALA A 60 -6.03 2.26 -10.67
C ALA A 60 -7.13 2.30 -9.59
N LEU A 61 -8.05 3.27 -9.64
CA LEU A 61 -9.22 3.27 -8.75
C LEU A 61 -10.12 2.05 -8.96
N ALA A 62 -10.34 1.61 -10.20
CA ALA A 62 -11.09 0.40 -10.49
C ALA A 62 -10.40 -0.85 -9.92
N MET A 63 -9.06 -0.91 -9.96
CA MET A 63 -8.29 -1.98 -9.31
C MET A 63 -8.52 -2.01 -7.79
N VAL A 64 -8.57 -0.85 -7.12
CA VAL A 64 -8.92 -0.78 -5.69
C VAL A 64 -10.31 -1.34 -5.43
N GLN A 65 -11.30 -0.99 -6.27
CA GLN A 65 -12.66 -1.49 -6.13
C GLN A 65 -12.74 -3.01 -6.29
N HIS A 66 -12.03 -3.57 -7.28
CA HIS A 66 -11.94 -5.01 -7.46
C HIS A 66 -11.20 -5.70 -6.30
N ALA A 67 -10.14 -5.09 -5.77
CA ALA A 67 -9.44 -5.59 -4.60
C ALA A 67 -10.39 -5.72 -3.40
N VAL A 68 -11.26 -4.73 -3.16
CA VAL A 68 -12.24 -4.78 -2.06
C VAL A 68 -13.20 -5.95 -2.21
N GLU A 69 -13.72 -6.17 -3.42
CA GLU A 69 -14.60 -7.30 -3.71
C GLU A 69 -13.89 -8.63 -3.45
N PHE A 70 -12.62 -8.74 -3.85
CA PHE A 70 -11.84 -9.96 -3.70
C PHE A 70 -11.45 -10.22 -2.24
N PHE A 71 -11.06 -9.20 -1.48
CA PHE A 71 -10.84 -9.33 -0.03
C PHE A 71 -12.11 -9.76 0.71
N LEU A 72 -13.27 -9.19 0.38
CA LEU A 72 -14.53 -9.62 0.97
C LEU A 72 -14.85 -11.08 0.60
N LYS A 73 -14.62 -11.49 -0.65
CA LYS A 73 -14.76 -12.89 -1.07
C LYS A 73 -13.83 -13.82 -0.30
N ALA A 74 -12.56 -13.47 -0.15
CA ALA A 74 -11.60 -14.22 0.67
C ALA A 74 -12.12 -14.40 2.11
N LYS A 75 -12.56 -13.32 2.74
CA LYS A 75 -13.13 -13.35 4.10
C LYS A 75 -14.44 -14.16 4.21
N ILE A 76 -15.23 -14.25 3.15
CA ILE A 76 -16.43 -15.11 3.13
C ILE A 76 -16.03 -16.58 2.94
N LEU A 77 -15.08 -16.87 2.04
CA LEU A 77 -14.56 -18.22 1.83
C LEU A 77 -13.97 -18.82 3.10
N SER A 78 -13.29 -18.01 3.92
CA SER A 78 -12.73 -18.46 5.20
C SER A 78 -13.79 -18.84 6.23
N ILE A 79 -15.04 -18.36 6.07
CA ILE A 79 -16.20 -18.81 6.85
C ILE A 79 -16.80 -20.07 6.22
N SER A 80 -17.17 -19.98 4.94
CA SER A 80 -17.67 -21.11 4.17
C SER A 80 -17.70 -20.77 2.67
N PRO A 81 -17.17 -21.65 1.81
CA PRO A 81 -17.15 -21.42 0.37
C PRO A 81 -18.54 -21.36 -0.26
N TYR A 82 -19.51 -22.08 0.31
CA TYR A 82 -20.88 -22.14 -0.19
C TYR A 82 -21.64 -20.81 -0.04
N LEU A 83 -21.20 -19.93 0.87
CA LEU A 83 -21.80 -18.61 1.05
C LEU A 83 -21.57 -17.67 -0.15
N LEU A 84 -20.61 -17.97 -1.02
CA LEU A 84 -20.39 -17.21 -2.25
C LEU A 84 -21.27 -17.65 -3.41
N ILE A 85 -21.94 -18.79 -3.32
CA ILE A 85 -22.81 -19.31 -4.37
C ILE A 85 -24.20 -18.67 -4.24
N SER A 86 -24.75 -18.19 -5.35
CA SER A 86 -26.16 -17.83 -5.42
C SER A 86 -27.01 -19.09 -5.38
N LEU A 87 -27.73 -19.30 -4.28
CA LEU A 87 -28.54 -20.49 -4.03
C LEU A 87 -29.94 -20.45 -4.69
N ASP A 88 -30.13 -19.67 -5.75
CA ASP A 88 -31.37 -19.75 -6.54
C ASP A 88 -31.36 -21.10 -7.29
N PRO A 89 -32.32 -22.01 -7.07
CA PRO A 89 -32.38 -23.28 -7.81
C PRO A 89 -32.38 -23.10 -9.32
N ARG A 90 -32.84 -21.93 -9.82
CA ARG A 90 -32.83 -21.59 -11.25
C ARG A 90 -31.45 -21.20 -11.77
N SER A 91 -30.51 -20.82 -10.91
CA SER A 91 -29.13 -20.50 -11.28
C SER A 91 -28.15 -21.65 -11.13
N LEU A 92 -28.64 -22.84 -10.76
CA LEU A 92 -27.80 -24.04 -10.69
C LEU A 92 -27.34 -24.47 -12.09
N PRO A 93 -26.07 -24.88 -12.25
CA PRO A 93 -25.57 -25.45 -13.50
C PRO A 93 -26.40 -26.65 -13.95
N ARG A 94 -26.53 -26.82 -15.27
CA ARG A 94 -27.28 -27.94 -15.86
C ARG A 94 -26.65 -29.27 -15.44
N LYS A 95 -27.48 -30.27 -15.09
CA LYS A 95 -27.06 -31.63 -14.69
C LYS A 95 -26.30 -31.71 -13.37
N SER A 96 -26.27 -30.65 -12.56
CA SER A 96 -25.59 -30.61 -11.25
C SER A 96 -26.07 -31.67 -10.26
N GLU A 97 -27.23 -32.27 -10.49
CA GLU A 97 -27.78 -33.42 -9.75
C GLU A 97 -27.14 -34.77 -10.11
N SER A 98 -26.43 -34.85 -11.24
CA SER A 98 -25.99 -36.12 -11.85
C SER A 98 -24.51 -36.20 -12.18
N ILE A 99 -23.80 -35.06 -12.18
CA ILE A 99 -22.36 -35.00 -12.43
C ILE A 99 -21.65 -34.11 -11.41
N ASP A 100 -20.34 -34.27 -11.31
CA ASP A 100 -19.50 -33.32 -10.60
C ASP A 100 -19.40 -32.02 -11.40
N ILE A 101 -19.49 -30.88 -10.71
CA ILE A 101 -19.49 -29.54 -11.32
C ILE A 101 -18.43 -28.69 -10.62
N SER A 102 -17.67 -27.93 -11.40
CA SER A 102 -16.67 -27.00 -10.89
C SER A 102 -17.32 -25.81 -10.18
N PHE A 103 -16.74 -25.32 -9.08
CA PHE A 103 -17.21 -24.14 -8.37
C PHE A 103 -17.37 -22.93 -9.29
N SER A 104 -16.47 -22.78 -10.26
CA SER A 104 -16.46 -21.69 -11.24
C SER A 104 -17.71 -21.62 -12.12
N GLU A 105 -18.45 -22.72 -12.27
CA GLU A 105 -19.69 -22.77 -13.07
C GLU A 105 -20.90 -22.20 -12.32
N PHE A 106 -20.80 -22.05 -11.00
CA PHE A 106 -21.89 -21.50 -10.20
C PHE A 106 -21.93 -19.98 -10.32
N ARG A 107 -23.14 -19.44 -10.43
CA ARG A 107 -23.35 -18.00 -10.28
C ARG A 107 -22.93 -17.59 -8.86
N THR A 108 -21.97 -16.68 -8.75
CA THR A 108 -21.55 -16.13 -7.46
C THR A 108 -22.37 -14.92 -7.05
N LEU A 109 -22.30 -14.56 -5.76
CA LEU A 109 -22.91 -13.35 -5.23
C LEU A 109 -22.45 -12.08 -5.97
N ASP A 110 -23.41 -11.17 -6.15
CA ASP A 110 -23.15 -9.82 -6.63
C ASP A 110 -22.41 -9.01 -5.55
N ALA A 111 -21.55 -8.09 -6.00
CA ALA A 111 -20.69 -7.33 -5.09
C ALA A 111 -21.45 -6.48 -4.05
N GLN A 112 -22.74 -6.17 -4.29
CA GLN A 112 -23.60 -5.47 -3.33
C GLN A 112 -23.96 -6.33 -2.11
N ASP A 113 -24.01 -7.65 -2.29
CA ASP A 113 -24.46 -8.59 -1.28
C ASP A 113 -23.30 -9.09 -0.42
N LEU A 114 -22.06 -8.98 -0.90
CA LEU A 114 -20.85 -9.46 -0.20
C LEU A 114 -20.76 -8.93 1.24
N LEU A 115 -20.90 -7.62 1.43
CA LEU A 115 -20.81 -7.01 2.77
C LEU A 115 -21.94 -7.48 3.70
N LYS A 116 -23.16 -7.60 3.17
CA LYS A 116 -24.31 -8.07 3.96
C LYS A 116 -24.10 -9.51 4.40
N ILE A 117 -23.66 -10.37 3.49
CA ILE A 117 -23.40 -11.79 3.77
C ILE A 117 -22.26 -11.91 4.78
N TYR A 118 -21.13 -11.24 4.56
CA TYR A 118 -20.02 -11.25 5.51
C TYR A 118 -20.46 -10.81 6.92
N ASN A 119 -21.14 -9.68 7.07
CA ASN A 119 -21.59 -9.19 8.38
C ASN A 119 -22.65 -10.08 9.06
N THR A 120 -23.37 -10.88 8.29
CA THR A 120 -24.39 -11.80 8.80
C THR A 120 -23.74 -13.03 9.44
N PHE A 121 -22.71 -13.58 8.79
CA PHE A 121 -22.08 -14.85 9.17
C PHE A 121 -20.74 -14.70 9.90
N SER A 122 -20.11 -13.52 9.87
CA SER A 122 -18.86 -13.24 10.59
C SER A 122 -19.12 -12.76 12.02
N SER A 123 -18.29 -13.21 12.96
CA SER A 123 -18.20 -12.64 14.31
C SER A 123 -17.50 -11.28 14.32
N ASP A 124 -16.62 -11.01 13.35
CA ASP A 124 -15.90 -9.75 13.19
C ASP A 124 -16.55 -8.91 12.08
N ARG A 125 -17.62 -8.21 12.45
CA ARG A 125 -18.42 -7.41 11.52
C ARG A 125 -17.68 -6.15 11.09
N MET A 126 -17.79 -5.83 9.81
CA MET A 126 -17.25 -4.57 9.28
C MET A 126 -17.96 -3.37 9.90
N PRO A 127 -17.21 -2.32 10.28
CA PRO A 127 -17.79 -1.13 10.90
C PRO A 127 -18.66 -0.34 9.92
N ASP A 128 -19.60 0.46 10.44
CA ASP A 128 -20.49 1.29 9.61
C ASP A 128 -19.73 2.28 8.72
N LYS A 129 -18.56 2.75 9.19
CA LYS A 129 -17.66 3.58 8.38
C LYS A 129 -17.17 2.86 7.12
N PHE A 130 -16.84 1.57 7.20
CA PHE A 130 -16.51 0.76 6.03
C PHE A 130 -17.70 0.61 5.10
N LYS A 131 -18.89 0.35 5.66
CA LYS A 131 -20.12 0.22 4.86
C LYS A 131 -20.42 1.48 4.05
N GLN A 132 -20.31 2.64 4.67
CA GLN A 132 -20.49 3.93 3.99
C GLN A 132 -19.46 4.09 2.87
N TRP A 133 -18.18 3.93 3.19
CA TRP A 133 -17.07 4.04 2.25
C TRP A 133 -17.19 3.06 1.06
N PHE A 134 -17.56 1.81 1.32
CA PHE A 134 -17.78 0.79 0.28
C PHE A 134 -18.90 1.18 -0.68
N ASN A 135 -20.02 1.69 -0.15
CA ASN A 135 -21.12 2.16 -0.98
C ASN A 135 -20.74 3.39 -1.81
N ASP A 136 -19.97 4.31 -1.24
CA ASP A 136 -19.49 5.50 -1.94
C ASP A 136 -18.55 5.12 -3.09
N MET A 137 -17.63 4.17 -2.88
CA MET A 137 -16.79 3.63 -3.94
C MET A 137 -17.59 2.95 -5.06
N ARG A 138 -18.63 2.18 -4.71
CA ARG A 138 -19.51 1.56 -5.71
C ARG A 138 -20.28 2.60 -6.53
N ALA A 139 -20.82 3.62 -5.87
CA ALA A 139 -21.49 4.72 -6.55
C ALA A 139 -20.53 5.46 -7.49
N MET A 140 -19.29 5.66 -7.06
CA MET A 140 -18.23 6.26 -7.85
C MET A 140 -17.87 5.41 -9.08
N ARG A 141 -17.78 4.07 -8.95
CA ARG A 141 -17.60 3.15 -10.08
C ARG A 141 -18.68 3.34 -11.13
N ASN A 142 -19.94 3.36 -10.69
CA ASN A 142 -21.07 3.48 -11.62
C ASN A 142 -21.03 4.81 -12.38
N LYS A 143 -20.57 5.89 -11.72
CA LYS A 143 -20.31 7.16 -12.40
C LYS A 143 -19.20 6.98 -13.44
N PHE A 144 -17.98 6.59 -13.06
CA PHE A 144 -16.86 6.48 -14.00
C PHE A 144 -17.07 5.51 -15.17
N MET A 145 -17.66 4.33 -14.91
CA MET A 145 -17.78 3.25 -15.90
C MET A 145 -19.02 3.37 -16.78
N HIS A 146 -20.12 3.95 -16.27
CA HIS A 146 -21.40 3.97 -17.00
C HIS A 146 -21.85 5.37 -17.42
N THR A 147 -21.23 6.42 -16.88
CA THR A 147 -21.59 7.81 -17.19
C THR A 147 -20.29 8.54 -17.52
N VAL A 148 -20.04 8.88 -18.79
CA VAL A 148 -18.82 9.60 -19.18
C VAL A 148 -18.90 11.05 -18.66
N ASP A 149 -18.72 11.22 -17.35
CA ASP A 149 -18.73 12.50 -16.67
C ASP A 149 -17.37 13.15 -16.84
N LYS A 150 -17.32 14.18 -17.69
CA LYS A 150 -16.10 14.92 -18.00
C LYS A 150 -15.54 15.67 -16.80
N THR A 151 -16.37 15.95 -15.78
CA THR A 151 -15.98 16.71 -14.59
C THR A 151 -15.40 15.85 -13.47
N LEU A 152 -15.68 14.54 -13.48
CA LEU A 152 -15.18 13.63 -12.47
C LEU A 152 -13.71 13.28 -12.76
N SER A 153 -12.80 13.66 -11.86
CA SER A 153 -11.37 13.33 -11.93
C SER A 153 -10.96 12.62 -10.65
N VAL A 154 -10.13 11.57 -10.79
CA VAL A 154 -9.52 10.91 -9.64
C VAL A 154 -8.26 11.69 -9.29
N GLU A 155 -8.24 12.32 -8.13
CA GLU A 155 -7.05 13.02 -7.64
C GLU A 155 -6.04 12.04 -7.03
N PRO A 156 -4.72 12.20 -7.22
CA PRO A 156 -3.70 11.30 -6.67
C PRO A 156 -3.81 11.08 -5.16
N ALA A 157 -4.05 12.13 -4.38
CA ALA A 157 -4.25 12.03 -2.93
C ALA A 157 -5.51 11.23 -2.56
N SER A 158 -6.57 11.31 -3.37
CA SER A 158 -7.80 10.55 -3.18
C SER A 158 -7.61 9.07 -3.49
N LEU A 159 -6.83 8.75 -4.53
CA LEU A 159 -6.47 7.38 -4.85
C LEU A 159 -5.58 6.77 -3.76
N ALA A 160 -4.55 7.50 -3.29
CA ALA A 160 -3.70 7.08 -2.17
C ALA A 160 -4.54 6.73 -0.93
N ARG A 161 -5.48 7.60 -0.56
CA ARG A 161 -6.41 7.36 0.54
C ARG A 161 -7.24 6.10 0.31
N SER A 162 -7.80 5.93 -0.89
CA SER A 162 -8.64 4.76 -1.19
C SER A 162 -7.87 3.45 -1.10
N ILE A 163 -6.61 3.42 -1.55
CA ILE A 163 -5.71 2.28 -1.39
C ILE A 163 -5.47 1.99 0.10
N LEU A 164 -5.08 3.00 0.87
CA LEU A 164 -4.75 2.82 2.29
C LEU A 164 -5.98 2.46 3.14
N GLU A 165 -7.16 3.00 2.83
CA GLU A 165 -8.41 2.63 3.50
C GLU A 165 -8.83 1.21 3.17
N CYS A 166 -8.72 0.78 1.91
CA CYS A 166 -8.95 -0.60 1.51
C CYS A 166 -8.10 -1.56 2.34
N HIS A 167 -6.80 -1.29 2.40
CA HIS A 167 -5.84 -2.12 3.14
C HIS A 167 -6.12 -2.11 4.64
N GLU A 168 -6.35 -0.94 5.23
CA GLU A 168 -6.61 -0.80 6.66
C GLU A 168 -7.85 -1.60 7.11
N TYR A 169 -8.95 -1.51 6.34
CA TYR A 169 -10.19 -2.20 6.69
C TYR A 169 -10.15 -3.71 6.47
N LEU A 170 -9.43 -4.16 5.43
CA LEU A 170 -9.53 -5.55 4.97
C LEU A 170 -8.34 -6.41 5.40
N VAL A 171 -7.17 -5.79 5.62
CA VAL A 171 -5.94 -6.46 6.05
C VAL A 171 -5.58 -6.08 7.49
N GLY A 172 -5.54 -4.78 7.80
CA GLY A 172 -5.32 -4.30 9.17
C GLY A 172 -4.64 -2.95 9.26
N ARG A 173 -4.74 -2.34 10.44
CA ARG A 173 -4.16 -1.01 10.72
C ARG A 173 -2.64 -1.03 10.66
N ASN A 174 -2.08 -0.03 9.99
CA ASN A 174 -0.63 0.22 9.90
C ASN A 174 0.17 -0.98 9.31
N CYS A 175 -0.48 -1.83 8.52
CA CYS A 175 0.14 -2.99 7.90
C CYS A 175 0.61 -2.73 6.45
N TRP A 176 0.33 -1.55 5.89
CA TRP A 176 0.61 -1.25 4.47
C TRP A 176 2.08 -1.46 4.12
N ILE A 177 3.00 -0.84 4.87
CA ILE A 177 4.45 -0.88 4.58
C ILE A 177 4.96 -2.33 4.56
N LYS A 178 4.59 -3.12 5.58
CA LYS A 178 4.95 -4.54 5.65
C LYS A 178 4.40 -5.34 4.46
N SER A 179 3.13 -5.09 4.10
CA SER A 179 2.48 -5.79 2.99
C SER A 179 3.12 -5.42 1.65
N ARG A 180 3.47 -4.13 1.49
CA ARG A 180 4.15 -3.60 0.32
C ARG A 180 5.54 -4.19 0.14
N ILE A 181 6.34 -4.26 1.21
CA ILE A 181 7.66 -4.93 1.21
C ILE A 181 7.50 -6.40 0.79
N SER A 182 6.54 -7.12 1.40
CA SER A 182 6.27 -8.53 1.05
C SER A 182 5.82 -8.71 -0.40
N TYR A 183 5.11 -7.73 -0.98
CA TYR A 183 4.75 -7.73 -2.40
C TYR A 183 5.97 -7.50 -3.30
N LEU A 184 6.79 -6.49 -2.99
CA LEU A 184 8.00 -6.18 -3.76
C LEU A 184 8.99 -7.35 -3.77
N ASN A 185 9.18 -8.02 -2.62
CA ASN A 185 10.01 -9.23 -2.50
C ASN A 185 9.58 -10.39 -3.42
N ARG A 186 8.35 -10.36 -3.95
CA ARG A 186 7.82 -11.37 -4.88
C ARG A 186 7.57 -10.81 -6.27
N SER A 187 7.95 -9.55 -6.53
CA SER A 187 7.75 -8.91 -7.82
C SER A 187 8.87 -9.27 -8.79
N PRO A 188 8.61 -9.29 -10.11
CA PRO A 188 9.67 -9.53 -11.09
C PRO A 188 10.81 -8.50 -11.04
N GLU A 189 10.53 -7.28 -10.58
CA GLU A 189 11.47 -6.15 -10.55
C GLU A 189 12.47 -6.26 -9.39
N HIS A 190 12.09 -6.90 -8.27
CA HIS A 190 12.91 -6.94 -7.05
C HIS A 190 13.14 -8.36 -6.52
N GLY A 191 12.17 -9.27 -6.68
CA GLY A 191 12.21 -10.64 -6.13
C GLY A 191 13.04 -11.63 -6.95
N VAL A 192 13.35 -11.31 -8.21
CA VAL A 192 14.34 -12.06 -9.01
C VAL A 192 15.57 -11.17 -9.10
N GLY A 193 16.41 -11.18 -8.06
CA GLY A 193 17.61 -10.37 -8.03
C GLY A 193 18.47 -10.63 -9.27
N ILE A 194 18.62 -9.62 -10.14
CA ILE A 194 19.57 -9.67 -11.23
C ILE A 194 20.97 -9.62 -10.59
N GLY A 195 21.63 -10.77 -10.46
CA GLY A 195 22.97 -10.88 -9.88
C GLY A 195 23.03 -10.96 -8.35
N VAL A 196 21.91 -11.25 -7.67
CA VAL A 196 21.89 -11.49 -6.22
C VAL A 196 21.98 -12.99 -5.96
N ASP A 197 23.05 -13.43 -5.30
CA ASP A 197 23.17 -14.81 -4.80
C ASP A 197 22.01 -15.08 -3.83
N GLN A 198 21.34 -16.23 -3.97
CA GLN A 198 20.18 -16.64 -3.15
C GLN A 198 20.49 -16.68 -1.63
N GLU A 199 21.75 -16.60 -1.24
CA GLU A 199 22.22 -16.63 0.15
C GLU A 199 22.37 -15.23 0.79
N ASN A 200 22.31 -14.15 0.01
CA ASN A 200 22.35 -12.76 0.49
C ASN A 200 21.04 -12.05 0.11
N GLU A 201 20.05 -12.06 1.01
CA GLU A 201 18.86 -11.20 0.92
C GLU A 201 19.29 -9.73 1.05
N ASP A 202 19.77 -9.12 -0.05
CA ASP A 202 20.01 -7.69 -0.11
C ASP A 202 18.71 -6.94 -0.48
N ASP A 203 17.94 -6.60 0.55
CA ASP A 203 16.71 -5.81 0.42
C ASP A 203 16.98 -4.31 0.12
N SER A 204 18.23 -3.91 -0.17
CA SER A 204 18.62 -2.50 -0.37
C SER A 204 17.75 -1.78 -1.41
N PHE A 205 17.47 -2.42 -2.55
CA PHE A 205 16.62 -1.87 -3.61
C PHE A 205 15.16 -1.68 -3.16
N ILE A 206 14.62 -2.64 -2.39
CA ILE A 206 13.25 -2.56 -1.85
C ILE A 206 13.16 -1.44 -0.83
N HIS A 207 14.18 -1.30 0.02
CA HIS A 207 14.26 -0.21 0.98
C HIS A 207 14.26 1.16 0.28
N LEU A 208 15.05 1.34 -0.79
CA LEU A 208 15.05 2.56 -1.59
C LEU A 208 13.67 2.83 -2.21
N ALA A 209 13.08 1.82 -2.86
CA ALA A 209 11.77 1.94 -3.49
C ALA A 209 10.68 2.37 -2.48
N ILE A 210 10.60 1.70 -1.33
CA ILE A 210 9.63 2.03 -0.28
C ILE A 210 9.79 3.46 0.21
N HIS A 211 11.03 3.91 0.47
CA HIS A 211 11.24 5.26 0.95
C HIS A 211 10.87 6.32 -0.10
N ARG A 212 11.17 6.08 -1.37
CA ARG A 212 10.74 6.95 -2.47
C ARG A 212 9.21 7.02 -2.57
N GLU A 213 8.54 5.87 -2.63
CA GLU A 213 7.09 5.77 -2.71
C GLU A 213 6.40 6.48 -1.52
N LEU A 214 6.87 6.24 -0.30
CA LEU A 214 6.29 6.85 0.89
C LEU A 214 6.50 8.36 0.93
N SER A 215 7.64 8.86 0.46
CA SER A 215 7.91 10.31 0.43
C SER A 215 6.93 11.05 -0.48
N LEU A 216 6.69 10.50 -1.67
CA LEU A 216 5.71 10.99 -2.63
C LEU A 216 4.28 11.06 -2.06
N ILE A 217 3.89 10.02 -1.33
CA ILE A 217 2.53 9.86 -0.81
C ILE A 217 2.33 10.67 0.47
N ILE A 218 3.28 10.62 1.40
CA ILE A 218 3.23 11.39 2.64
C ILE A 218 3.05 12.86 2.31
N ASN A 219 3.78 13.42 1.33
CA ASN A 219 3.66 14.82 0.95
C ASN A 219 2.25 15.22 0.49
N ARG A 220 1.46 14.30 -0.06
CA ARG A 220 0.10 14.59 -0.55
C ARG A 220 -1.04 14.25 0.41
N LEU A 221 -0.77 13.49 1.47
CA LEU A 221 -1.74 13.21 2.51
C LEU A 221 -1.78 14.32 3.57
N SER A 222 -2.92 14.49 4.22
CA SER A 222 -3.06 15.40 5.35
C SER A 222 -2.31 14.88 6.60
N PRO A 223 -2.02 15.74 7.60
CA PRO A 223 -1.41 15.31 8.86
C PRO A 223 -2.21 14.23 9.61
N SER A 224 -3.54 14.26 9.53
CA SER A 224 -4.38 13.24 10.17
C SER A 224 -4.32 11.89 9.46
N GLU A 225 -4.23 11.89 8.13
CA GLU A 225 -4.13 10.67 7.32
C GLU A 225 -2.77 10.00 7.47
N THR A 226 -1.69 10.77 7.41
CA THR A 226 -0.33 10.24 7.65
C THR A 226 -0.20 9.63 9.04
N LYS A 227 -0.80 10.27 10.06
CA LYS A 227 -0.86 9.72 11.41
C LYS A 227 -1.70 8.45 11.48
N ARG A 228 -2.85 8.39 10.80
CA ARG A 228 -3.72 7.21 10.74
C ARG A 228 -3.04 6.02 10.08
N PHE A 229 -2.57 6.20 8.84
CA PHE A 229 -2.10 5.10 8.01
C PHE A 229 -0.67 4.67 8.32
N PHE A 230 0.21 5.62 8.69
CA PHE A 230 1.64 5.36 8.85
C PHE A 230 2.17 5.60 10.27
N LYS A 231 1.33 6.04 11.22
CA LYS A 231 1.78 6.53 12.53
C LYS A 231 2.81 7.67 12.45
N TYR A 232 2.81 8.41 11.33
CA TYR A 232 3.73 9.51 11.08
C TYR A 232 3.00 10.85 11.31
N ASP A 233 3.50 11.68 12.24
CA ASP A 233 2.92 13.00 12.52
C ASP A 233 3.76 14.08 11.87
N LYS A 234 3.29 14.66 10.77
CA LYS A 234 3.97 15.74 10.02
C LYS A 234 4.39 16.95 10.85
N ARG A 235 3.83 17.12 12.06
CA ARG A 235 4.10 18.26 12.95
C ARG A 235 5.23 18.00 13.92
N LEU A 236 5.65 16.74 14.09
CA LEU A 236 6.75 16.39 14.97
C LEU A 236 8.07 16.48 14.20
N PRO A 237 9.17 16.89 14.87
CA PRO A 237 10.51 16.75 14.31
C PRO A 237 10.76 15.30 13.88
N ALA A 238 11.40 15.15 12.73
CA ALA A 238 11.76 13.84 12.18
C ALA A 238 13.22 13.83 11.77
N ALA A 239 13.89 12.70 11.96
CA ALA A 239 15.27 12.47 11.55
C ALA A 239 15.40 11.28 10.57
N SER A 240 16.49 11.25 9.81
CA SER A 240 16.85 10.10 8.98
C SER A 240 17.12 8.88 9.85
N CYS A 241 16.60 7.71 9.46
CA CYS A 241 16.84 6.47 10.20
C CYS A 241 18.21 5.88 9.82
N PRO A 242 19.15 5.67 10.77
CA PRO A 242 20.46 5.09 10.47
C PRO A 242 20.34 3.65 9.97
N ALA A 243 19.39 2.87 10.48
CA ALA A 243 19.16 1.50 10.03
C ALA A 243 18.69 1.45 8.56
N CYS A 244 17.76 2.34 8.16
CA CYS A 244 17.36 2.45 6.76
C CYS A 244 18.50 2.94 5.88
N TYR A 245 19.27 3.93 6.35
CA TYR A 245 20.43 4.44 5.62
C TYR A 245 21.47 3.34 5.37
N LYS A 246 21.76 2.54 6.39
CA LYS A 246 22.66 1.38 6.28
C LYS A 246 22.17 0.39 5.24
N ALA A 247 20.86 0.13 5.16
CA ALA A 247 20.29 -0.69 4.12
C ALA A 247 20.52 -0.09 2.72
N PHE A 248 20.33 1.23 2.56
CA PHE A 248 20.61 1.90 1.28
C PHE A 248 22.08 1.81 0.87
N SER A 249 22.99 1.98 1.83
CA SER A 249 24.45 1.99 1.57
C SER A 249 25.02 0.65 1.07
N ARG A 250 24.24 -0.43 1.17
CA ARG A 250 24.60 -1.74 0.62
C ARG A 250 24.37 -1.82 -0.89
N ASN A 251 23.56 -0.91 -1.43
CA ASN A 251 23.33 -0.83 -2.86
C ASN A 251 24.59 -0.32 -3.57
N GLU A 252 25.12 -1.11 -4.51
CA GLU A 252 26.39 -0.85 -5.21
C GLU A 252 26.43 0.54 -5.88
N PHE A 253 25.28 1.06 -6.31
CA PHE A 253 25.16 2.33 -7.01
C PHE A 253 24.60 3.47 -6.15
N PHE A 254 24.52 3.28 -4.83
CA PHE A 254 23.95 4.28 -3.93
C PHE A 254 24.71 5.61 -3.97
N ASP A 255 24.00 6.70 -4.27
CA ASP A 255 24.45 8.07 -4.00
C ASP A 255 23.59 8.65 -2.88
N VAL A 256 24.24 9.25 -1.87
CA VAL A 256 23.58 9.90 -0.74
C VAL A 256 22.51 10.91 -1.17
N LYS A 257 22.72 11.58 -2.31
CA LYS A 257 21.80 12.57 -2.88
C LYS A 257 20.44 11.98 -3.23
N TRP A 258 20.35 10.66 -3.45
CA TRP A 258 19.06 10.01 -3.73
C TRP A 258 18.10 10.10 -2.56
N THR A 259 18.63 10.31 -1.34
CA THR A 259 17.85 10.39 -0.12
C THR A 259 17.50 11.82 0.31
N ASP A 260 18.00 12.85 -0.39
CA ASP A 260 17.79 14.26 -0.03
C ASP A 260 16.30 14.65 -0.03
N HIS A 261 15.50 14.00 -0.87
CA HIS A 261 14.05 14.23 -0.99
C HIS A 261 13.22 13.24 -0.18
N TYR A 262 13.85 12.28 0.50
CA TYR A 262 13.12 11.29 1.27
C TYR A 262 12.61 11.87 2.58
N VAL A 263 11.40 11.46 2.95
CA VAL A 263 10.82 11.80 4.24
C VAL A 263 11.66 11.16 5.33
N ASN A 264 12.07 11.99 6.30
CA ASN A 264 12.68 11.54 7.54
C ASN A 264 11.73 10.62 8.31
N THR A 265 12.24 9.50 8.81
CA THR A 265 11.41 8.37 9.26
C THR A 265 11.42 8.12 10.76
N LEU A 266 12.43 8.61 11.50
CA LEU A 266 12.47 8.54 12.96
C LEU A 266 11.64 9.67 13.57
N GLN A 267 10.64 9.34 14.37
CA GLN A 267 9.87 10.30 15.17
C GLN A 267 9.65 9.80 16.60
N SER A 268 9.50 10.73 17.55
CA SER A 268 9.16 10.38 18.93
C SER A 268 7.80 9.69 19.00
N LYS A 269 7.70 8.61 19.78
CA LYS A 269 6.39 8.10 20.18
C LYS A 269 5.75 9.14 21.10
N SER A 270 4.46 9.38 20.90
CA SER A 270 3.70 10.38 21.66
C SER A 270 3.72 10.15 23.18
N ASP A 271 4.11 8.95 23.63
CA ASP A 271 4.03 8.47 25.02
C ASP A 271 5.38 7.95 25.60
N SER A 272 6.52 8.14 24.93
CA SER A 272 7.82 7.60 25.38
C SER A 272 8.79 8.66 25.90
N ASN A 273 9.59 8.28 26.91
CA ASN A 273 10.67 9.09 27.50
C ASN A 273 11.86 9.24 26.53
N GLY A 274 11.67 9.94 25.41
CA GLY A 274 12.74 10.26 24.46
C GLY A 274 13.08 9.16 23.44
N GLU A 275 12.39 8.01 23.47
CA GLU A 275 12.55 6.98 22.44
C GLU A 275 11.87 7.40 21.13
N VAL A 276 12.61 7.31 20.03
CA VAL A 276 12.08 7.51 18.67
C VAL A 276 11.95 6.17 17.94
N GLU A 277 10.95 6.06 17.06
CA GLU A 277 10.70 4.88 16.24
C GLU A 277 10.71 5.26 14.76
N CYS A 278 11.32 4.40 13.93
CA CYS A 278 11.23 4.52 12.48
C CYS A 278 9.92 3.91 12.01
N PHE A 279 9.03 4.70 11.40
CA PHE A 279 7.74 4.18 10.96
C PHE A 279 7.84 3.20 9.77
N VAL A 280 9.00 3.12 9.11
CA VAL A 280 9.23 2.22 7.96
C VAL A 280 9.79 0.88 8.41
N CYS A 281 10.94 0.86 9.08
CA CYS A 281 11.62 -0.38 9.47
C CYS A 281 11.34 -0.82 10.92
N GLY A 282 10.69 0.04 11.73
CA GLY A 282 10.42 -0.24 13.15
C GLY A 282 11.64 -0.09 14.06
N HIS A 283 12.77 0.42 13.55
CA HIS A 283 13.97 0.65 14.35
C HIS A 283 13.69 1.63 15.50
N MET A 284 14.02 1.21 16.72
CA MET A 284 13.94 2.04 17.92
C MET A 284 15.31 2.66 18.17
N ALA A 285 15.37 3.98 18.31
CA ALA A 285 16.60 4.70 18.60
C ALA A 285 16.45 5.61 19.82
N ASP A 286 17.54 5.80 20.55
CA ASP A 286 17.68 6.84 21.57
C ASP A 286 18.59 7.93 20.99
N ILE A 287 18.05 9.10 20.70
CA ILE A 287 18.80 10.16 20.02
C ILE A 287 19.70 10.89 21.03
N SER A 288 20.98 10.94 20.71
CA SER A 288 21.93 11.89 21.30
C SER A 288 22.03 13.13 20.41
N GLU A 289 22.01 14.32 21.04
CA GLU A 289 22.25 15.63 20.39
C GLU A 289 23.76 15.93 20.20
N ALA A 290 24.65 15.00 20.58
CA ALA A 290 26.08 15.17 20.39
C ALA A 290 26.43 15.17 18.89
N PRO A 291 27.31 16.07 18.42
CA PRO A 291 27.72 16.11 17.02
C PRO A 291 28.53 14.86 16.65
N CYS A 292 28.23 14.33 15.46
CA CYS A 292 28.98 13.26 14.82
C CYS A 292 30.35 13.78 14.38
N LYS A 293 31.41 13.09 14.80
CA LYS A 293 32.80 13.49 14.50
C LYS A 293 33.14 13.46 13.00
N ASN A 294 32.36 12.75 12.18
CA ASN A 294 32.68 12.53 10.77
C ASN A 294 31.87 13.39 9.79
N CYS A 295 30.68 13.84 10.18
CA CYS A 295 29.80 14.60 9.27
C CYS A 295 29.12 15.80 9.94
N ASP A 296 29.58 16.20 11.13
CA ASP A 296 29.01 17.26 11.97
C ASP A 296 27.50 17.13 12.26
N GLY A 297 26.93 15.95 11.99
CA GLY A 297 25.51 15.67 12.17
C GLY A 297 25.14 15.54 13.65
N PHE A 298 24.06 16.16 14.09
CA PHE A 298 23.70 16.26 15.51
C PHE A 298 22.92 15.07 16.07
N ILE A 299 22.66 14.02 15.28
CA ILE A 299 21.74 12.95 15.65
C ILE A 299 22.48 11.61 15.57
N ILE A 300 22.81 11.07 16.73
CA ILE A 300 23.43 9.75 16.89
C ILE A 300 22.44 8.85 17.63
N ASP A 301 22.20 7.66 17.10
CA ASP A 301 21.46 6.64 17.82
C ASP A 301 22.38 6.02 18.89
N LYS A 302 22.07 6.23 20.18
CA LYS A 302 22.88 5.71 21.30
C LYS A 302 22.90 4.18 21.35
N SER A 303 21.88 3.51 20.81
CA SER A 303 21.77 2.05 20.85
C SER A 303 22.75 1.37 19.90
N THR A 304 22.88 1.91 18.68
CA THR A 304 23.76 1.40 17.63
C THR A 304 25.10 2.15 17.55
N ARG A 305 25.18 3.34 18.17
CA ARG A 305 26.24 4.35 18.00
C ARG A 305 26.41 4.84 16.57
N GLU A 306 25.41 4.65 15.72
CA GLU A 306 25.43 5.08 14.33
C GLU A 306 24.86 6.50 14.17
N CYS A 307 25.51 7.32 13.34
CA CYS A 307 24.99 8.64 13.00
C CYS A 307 23.80 8.53 12.01
N SER A 308 22.75 9.31 12.24
CA SER A 308 21.56 9.33 11.38
C SER A 308 21.82 9.86 9.96
N ILE A 309 22.93 10.58 9.75
CA ILE A 309 23.28 11.21 8.46
C ILE A 309 24.26 10.37 7.67
N CYS A 310 25.32 9.85 8.31
CA CYS A 310 26.38 9.11 7.61
C CYS A 310 26.43 7.61 7.94
N ALA A 311 25.59 7.13 8.87
CA ALA A 311 25.55 5.76 9.37
C ALA A 311 26.89 5.17 9.83
N ILE A 312 27.89 6.01 10.10
CA ILE A 312 29.18 5.57 10.62
C ILE A 312 29.05 5.42 12.14
N CYS A 313 29.52 4.27 12.62
CA CYS A 313 29.62 3.96 14.05
C CYS A 313 30.70 4.84 14.68
N LEU A 314 30.32 5.60 15.69
CA LEU A 314 31.26 6.39 16.49
C LEU A 314 31.78 5.52 17.64
N GLU A 315 33.09 5.25 17.63
CA GLU A 315 33.80 4.61 18.76
C GLU A 315 33.64 5.41 20.06
#